data_AF-A0A3C0DIQ2-F1
#
_entry.id   AF-A0A3C0DIQ2-F1
#
_cell.length_a   1.000
_cell.length_b   1.000
_cell.length_c   1.000
_cell.angle_alpha   90.00
_cell.angle_beta   90.00
_cell.angle_gamma   90.00
#
_symmetry.space_group_name_H-M   'P 1'
#
loop_
_entity.id
_entity.type
_entity.pdbx_description
1 polymer ?
#
loop_
_entity_poly.entity_id
_entity_poly.type
_entity_poly.pdbx_seq_one_letter_code
_entity_poly.pdbx_strand_id
1 'polypeptide(L)'
;MKRAKLSQDSRITDIYQNPIGHDVIDKILLQMGKSKRWVTNALVGNIKLKTLAKMAQGLLGQGFADTFLNLLNIEDHDVASALSRQRAPVRPVW
;
A
#
# COMPACT_ATOMS: atom_id res chain seq x y z
N MET A 1 3.62 15.77 6.59
CA MET A 1 2.63 14.80 7.12
C MET A 1 3.38 13.51 7.43
N LYS A 2 3.25 12.96 8.65
CA LYS A 2 3.91 11.69 9.02
C LYS A 2 3.30 10.57 8.18
N ARG A 3 4.09 9.93 7.30
CA ARG A 3 3.72 8.69 6.62
C ARG A 3 3.56 7.61 7.70
N ALA A 4 2.32 7.29 8.04
CA ALA A 4 2.05 6.18 8.92
C ALA A 4 2.37 4.90 8.14
N LYS A 5 3.27 4.07 8.68
CA LYS A 5 3.60 2.76 8.11
C LYS A 5 2.31 1.99 7.81
N LEU A 6 2.00 1.83 6.52
CA LEU A 6 0.75 1.20 6.09
C LEU A 6 0.82 -0.30 6.34
N SER A 7 -0.24 -0.85 6.92
CA SER A 7 -0.32 -2.27 7.29
C SER A 7 -1.66 -2.87 6.84
N GLN A 8 -1.83 -4.17 7.04
CA GLN A 8 -3.09 -4.87 6.76
C GLN A 8 -4.30 -4.29 7.53
N ASP A 9 -4.05 -3.58 8.62
CA ASP A 9 -5.07 -2.94 9.46
C ASP A 9 -5.39 -1.50 9.03
N SER A 10 -4.62 -0.92 8.11
CA SER A 10 -4.89 0.40 7.54
C SER A 10 -6.23 0.41 6.80
N ARG A 11 -6.95 1.52 6.91
CA ARG A 11 -8.23 1.69 6.22
C ARG A 11 -7.99 2.00 4.75
N ILE A 12 -8.97 1.67 3.92
CA ILE A 12 -8.95 2.03 2.49
C ILE A 12 -8.79 3.54 2.31
N THR A 13 -9.42 4.37 3.15
CA THR A 13 -9.23 5.83 3.13
C THR A 13 -7.76 6.25 3.31
N ASP A 14 -7.04 5.59 4.21
CA ASP A 14 -5.64 5.93 4.52
C ASP A 14 -4.72 5.55 3.36
N ILE A 15 -5.03 4.42 2.71
CA ILE A 15 -4.29 3.93 1.54
C ILE A 15 -4.60 4.78 0.31
N TYR A 16 -5.85 5.23 0.16
CA TYR A 16 -6.27 6.06 -0.97
C TYR A 16 -5.65 7.48 -0.96
N GLN A 17 -5.13 7.92 0.20
CA GLN A 17 -4.32 9.15 0.29
C GLN A 17 -2.90 8.99 -0.27
N ASN A 18 -2.42 7.74 -0.43
CA ASN A 18 -1.15 7.47 -1.09
C ASN A 18 -1.37 7.42 -2.62
N PRO A 19 -0.57 8.12 -3.45
CA PRO A 19 -0.73 8.12 -4.91
C PRO A 19 -0.66 6.70 -5.52
N ILE A 20 0.17 5.82 -4.97
CA ILE A 20 0.25 4.41 -5.40
C ILE A 20 -1.02 3.65 -4.98
N GLY A 21 -1.47 3.87 -3.74
CA GLY A 21 -2.68 3.25 -3.22
C GLY A 21 -3.92 3.66 -4.00
N HIS A 22 -4.01 4.93 -4.38
CA HIS A 22 -5.07 5.48 -5.23
C HIS A 22 -5.19 4.75 -6.57
N ASP A 23 -4.08 4.64 -7.32
CA ASP A 23 -4.07 4.00 -8.64
C ASP A 23 -4.39 2.50 -8.56
N VAL A 24 -3.83 1.80 -7.57
CA VAL A 24 -4.09 0.36 -7.40
C VAL A 24 -5.54 0.12 -7.00
N ILE A 25 -6.09 0.86 -6.03
CA ILE A 25 -7.49 0.73 -5.62
C ILE A 25 -8.43 1.00 -6.80
N ASP A 26 -8.16 2.02 -7.60
CA ASP A 26 -8.94 2.33 -8.80
C ASP A 26 -8.88 1.18 -9.82
N LYS A 27 -7.72 0.55 -10.03
CA LYS A 27 -7.57 -0.63 -10.89
C LYS A 27 -8.37 -1.83 -10.37
N ILE A 28 -8.36 -2.09 -9.06
CA ILE A 28 -9.16 -3.16 -8.45
C ILE A 28 -10.65 -2.91 -8.71
N LEU A 29 -11.12 -1.69 -8.45
CA LEU A 29 -12.51 -1.32 -8.69
C LEU A 29 -12.90 -1.50 -10.15
N LEU A 30 -12.04 -1.08 -11.08
CA LEU A 30 -12.25 -1.24 -12.51
C LEU A 30 -12.39 -2.72 -12.89
N GLN A 31 -11.50 -3.59 -12.39
CA GLN A 31 -11.58 -5.04 -12.65
C GLN A 31 -12.83 -5.68 -12.04
N MET A 32 -13.33 -5.13 -10.94
CA MET A 32 -14.60 -5.55 -10.31
C MET A 32 -15.85 -4.95 -10.99
N GLY A 33 -15.70 -4.11 -12.01
CA GLY A 33 -16.80 -3.36 -12.62
C GLY A 33 -17.47 -2.36 -11.66
N LYS A 34 -16.75 -1.89 -10.65
CA LYS A 34 -17.23 -0.95 -9.63
C LYS A 34 -16.78 0.47 -9.95
N SER A 35 -17.63 1.44 -9.63
CA SER A 35 -17.32 2.86 -9.80
C SER A 35 -16.38 3.35 -8.69
N LYS A 36 -15.50 4.32 -9.01
CA LYS A 36 -14.64 5.03 -8.03
C LYS A 36 -15.42 5.62 -6.84
N ARG A 37 -16.71 5.91 -7.04
CA ARG A 37 -17.63 6.40 -6.00
C ARG A 37 -17.80 5.42 -4.83
N TRP A 38 -17.44 4.15 -5.00
CA TRP A 38 -17.46 3.17 -3.91
C TRP A 38 -16.45 3.52 -2.83
N VAL A 39 -15.24 3.95 -3.18
CA VAL A 39 -14.18 4.29 -2.20
C VAL A 39 -14.49 5.57 -1.43
N THR A 40 -15.22 6.50 -2.05
CA THR A 40 -15.72 7.70 -1.36
C THR A 40 -16.91 7.42 -0.45
N ASN A 41 -17.50 6.23 -0.50
CA ASN A 41 -18.56 5.82 0.41
C ASN A 41 -17.96 5.41 1.76
N ALA A 42 -18.49 5.96 2.86
CA ALA A 42 -18.03 5.70 4.23
C ALA A 42 -17.99 4.20 4.58
N LEU A 43 -18.81 3.37 3.93
CA LEU A 43 -18.80 1.93 4.12
C LEU A 43 -17.54 1.26 3.58
N VAL A 44 -17.05 1.63 2.39
CA VAL A 44 -15.86 1.03 1.78
C VAL A 44 -14.59 1.70 2.28
N GLY A 45 -14.63 3.02 2.48
CA GLY A 45 -13.49 3.78 3.00
C GLY A 45 -13.02 3.30 4.37
N ASN A 46 -13.95 2.90 5.25
CA ASN A 46 -13.62 2.39 6.59
C ASN A 46 -13.22 0.90 6.63
N ILE A 47 -13.25 0.20 5.50
CA ILE A 47 -12.83 -1.21 5.43
C ILE A 47 -11.31 -1.27 5.61
N LYS A 48 -10.85 -2.30 6.33
CA LYS A 48 -9.42 -2.61 6.45
C LYS A 48 -8.89 -3.20 5.15
N LEU A 49 -7.64 -2.89 4.82
CA LEU A 49 -6.96 -3.47 3.66
C LEU A 49 -7.07 -4.99 3.60
N LYS A 50 -6.91 -5.69 4.72
CA LYS A 50 -7.04 -7.15 4.78
C LYS A 50 -8.39 -7.67 4.27
N THR A 51 -9.47 -6.94 4.55
CA THR A 51 -10.82 -7.31 4.12
C THR A 51 -10.99 -7.07 2.63
N LEU A 52 -10.54 -5.91 2.11
CA LEU A 52 -10.53 -5.67 0.67
C LEU A 52 -9.67 -6.72 -0.05
N ALA A 53 -8.48 -7.02 0.47
CA ALA A 53 -7.58 -8.00 -0.10
C ALA A 53 -8.19 -9.40 -0.15
N LYS A 54 -8.92 -9.82 0.90
CA LYS A 54 -9.67 -11.08 0.89
C LYS A 54 -10.78 -11.10 -0.16
N MET A 55 -11.52 -10.00 -0.33
CA MET A 55 -12.55 -9.90 -1.36
C MET A 55 -11.95 -9.92 -2.77
N ALA A 56 -10.82 -9.22 -2.94
CA ALA A 56 -10.10 -9.13 -4.19
C ALA A 56 -9.31 -10.41 -4.51
N GLN A 57 -9.00 -11.25 -3.53
CA GLN A 57 -8.25 -12.50 -3.73
C GLN A 57 -8.94 -13.45 -4.72
N GLY A 58 -10.27 -13.48 -4.74
CA GLY A 58 -11.04 -14.28 -5.71
C GLY A 58 -10.95 -13.74 -7.15
N LEU A 59 -10.59 -12.48 -7.33
CA LEU A 59 -10.46 -11.82 -8.64
C LEU A 59 -9.00 -11.68 -9.10
N LEU A 60 -8.09 -11.39 -8.17
CA LEU A 60 -6.69 -11.01 -8.41
C LEU A 60 -5.68 -12.11 -8.06
N GLY A 61 -6.14 -13.20 -7.45
CA GLY A 61 -5.31 -14.34 -7.09
C GLY A 61 -4.66 -14.23 -5.70
N GLN A 62 -4.08 -15.36 -5.29
CA GLN A 62 -3.32 -15.48 -4.04
C GLN A 62 -1.98 -14.74 -4.18
N GLY A 63 -1.66 -13.84 -3.24
CA GLY A 63 -0.43 -13.04 -3.24
C GLY A 63 -0.58 -11.58 -3.68
N PHE A 64 -1.78 -11.16 -4.13
CA PHE A 64 -2.07 -9.75 -4.40
C PHE A 64 -1.85 -8.88 -3.15
N ALA A 65 -2.34 -9.34 -1.99
CA ALA A 65 -2.27 -8.59 -0.74
C ALA A 65 -0.82 -8.26 -0.35
N ASP A 66 0.06 -9.26 -0.42
CA ASP A 66 1.46 -9.14 -0.03
C ASP A 66 2.23 -8.28 -1.03
N THR A 67 1.98 -8.47 -2.33
CA THR A 67 2.58 -7.63 -3.39
C THR A 67 2.14 -6.18 -3.25
N PHE A 68 0.85 -5.94 -3.00
CA PHE A 68 0.31 -4.59 -2.85
C PHE A 68 0.85 -3.90 -1.59
N LEU A 69 0.92 -4.61 -0.47
CA LEU A 69 1.57 -4.11 0.74
C LEU A 69 3.04 -3.81 0.53
N ASN A 70 3.75 -4.65 -0.23
CA ASN A 70 5.14 -4.41 -0.55
C ASN A 70 5.28 -3.12 -1.37
N LEU A 71 4.50 -2.96 -2.45
CA LEU A 71 4.48 -1.75 -3.28
C LEU A 71 4.16 -0.47 -2.48
N LEU A 72 3.18 -0.52 -1.58
CA LEU A 72 2.84 0.60 -0.72
C LEU A 72 3.98 1.01 0.23
N ASN A 73 4.83 0.05 0.61
CA ASN A 73 5.93 0.27 1.55
C ASN A 73 7.31 0.44 0.86
N ILE A 74 7.41 0.28 -0.46
CA ILE A 74 8.66 0.50 -1.22
C ILE A 74 9.19 1.92 -1.03
N GLU A 75 8.31 2.92 -1.02
CA GLU A 75 8.73 4.31 -0.77
C GLU A 75 9.29 4.56 0.64
N ASP A 76 8.99 3.72 1.65
CA ASP A 76 9.59 3.81 2.98
C ASP A 76 10.89 2.97 3.08
N HIS A 77 10.96 1.88 2.32
CA HIS A 77 12.09 0.94 2.39
C HIS A 77 13.35 1.46 1.67
N ASP A 78 13.17 2.19 0.56
CA ASP A 78 14.31 2.77 -0.17
C ASP A 78 14.97 3.92 0.60
N VAL A 79 14.21 4.76 1.30
CA VAL A 79 14.78 5.80 2.16
C VAL A 79 15.42 5.20 3.43
N ALA A 80 14.78 4.23 4.09
CA ALA A 80 15.34 3.64 5.30
C ALA A 80 16.65 2.88 5.05
N SER A 81 16.77 2.18 3.92
CA SER A 81 17.98 1.45 3.52
C SER A 81 19.07 2.33 2.91
N ALA A 82 18.71 3.48 2.32
CA ALA A 82 19.67 4.51 1.91
C ALA A 82 20.26 5.27 3.12
N LEU A 83 19.44 5.61 4.11
CA LEU A 83 19.85 6.32 5.33
C LEU A 83 20.69 5.46 6.29
N SER A 84 20.52 4.14 6.27
CA SER A 84 21.36 3.23 7.07
C SER A 84 22.72 2.93 6.42
N ARG A 85 22.82 2.99 5.08
CA ARG A 85 24.11 2.84 4.37
C ARG A 85 25.06 4.03 4.56
N GLN A 86 24.54 5.24 4.75
CA GLN A 86 25.35 6.44 4.96
C GLN A 86 25.94 6.58 6.38
N ARG A 87 25.54 5.72 7.33
CA ARG A 87 26.04 5.74 8.71
C ARG A 87 27.21 4.79 8.98
N ALA A 88 27.62 3.98 8.01
CA ALA A 88 28.81 3.17 8.16
C ALA A 88 30.05 4.07 8.00
N PRO A 89 30.94 4.17 9.00
CA PRO A 89 32.20 4.87 8.81
C PRO A 89 32.98 4.13 7.71
N VAL A 90 33.30 4.83 6.62
CA VAL A 90 34.16 4.33 5.57
C VAL A 90 35.51 3.99 6.22
N ARG A 91 35.83 2.71 6.34
CA ARG A 91 37.16 2.29 6.78
C ARG A 91 38.10 2.48 5.59
N PRO A 92 39.09 3.38 5.65
CA PRO A 92 40.08 3.44 4.59
C PRO A 92 40.88 2.14 4.61
N VAL A 93 40.99 1.51 3.44
CA VAL A 93 41.84 0.34 3.23
C VAL A 93 43.20 0.89 2.82
N TRP A 94 44.12 0.94 3.77
CA TRP A 94 45.55 1.06 3.51
C TRP A 94 46.24 -0.18 4.08
#